data_AF-A0AA43JM61-F1
#
_entry.id   AF-A0AA43JM61-F1
#
_cell.length_a   1.000
_cell.length_b   1.000
_cell.length_c   1.000
_cell.angle_alpha   90.00
_cell.angle_beta   90.00
_cell.angle_gamma   90.00
#
_symmetry.space_group_name_H-M   'P 1'
#
loop_
_entity.id
_entity.type
_entity.pdbx_description
1 polymer ?
#
loop_
_entity_poly.entity_id
_entity_poly.type
_entity_poly.pdbx_seq_one_letter_code
_entity_poly.pdbx_strand_id
1 'polypeptide(L)' 'MNYKLACDCGWETEGPEAELVEATQEHGRKLHNMELTFQEAMAMAKPVEDE' A
#
# COMPACT_ATOMS: atom_id res chain seq x y z
N MET A 1 1.97 -13.11 -6.74
CA MET A 1 1.52 -12.91 -5.36
C MET A 1 1.06 -11.49 -5.23
N ASN A 2 -0.22 -11.31 -4.92
CA ASN A 2 -0.80 -10.00 -4.75
C ASN A 2 -0.82 -9.63 -3.26
N TYR A 3 -0.85 -8.35 -3.00
CA TYR A 3 -1.01 -7.77 -1.68
C TYR A 3 -2.16 -6.78 -1.72
N LYS A 4 -2.79 -6.56 -0.58
CA LYS A 4 -3.75 -5.50 -0.36
C LYS A 4 -3.34 -4.63 0.82
N LEU A 5 -3.67 -3.36 0.74
CA LEU A 5 -3.41 -2.39 1.80
C LEU A 5 -4.63 -1.49 1.94
N ALA A 6 -5.03 -1.26 3.18
CA ALA A 6 -6.10 -0.34 3.54
C ALA A 6 -5.53 0.72 4.48
N CYS A 7 -5.81 1.99 4.19
CA CYS A 7 -5.48 3.13 5.03
C CYS A 7 -6.69 3.50 5.89
N ASP A 8 -6.44 4.02 7.10
CA ASP A 8 -7.48 4.47 8.02
C ASP A 8 -8.37 5.60 7.45
N CYS A 9 -7.92 6.31 6.41
CA CYS A 9 -8.73 7.32 5.72
C CYS A 9 -9.78 6.73 4.77
N GLY A 10 -9.85 5.40 4.64
CA GLY A 10 -10.77 4.67 3.76
C GLY A 10 -10.23 4.44 2.34
N TRP A 11 -8.98 4.80 2.07
CA TRP A 11 -8.31 4.45 0.81
C TRP A 11 -7.82 3.01 0.85
N GLU A 12 -8.02 2.27 -0.24
CA GLU A 12 -7.60 0.88 -0.39
C GLU A 12 -6.92 0.66 -1.74
N THR A 13 -5.97 -0.27 -1.79
CA THR A 13 -5.33 -0.73 -3.02
C THR A 13 -5.02 -2.23 -2.94
N GLU A 14 -4.98 -2.88 -4.09
CA GLU A 14 -4.57 -4.27 -4.24
C GLU A 14 -3.79 -4.44 -5.53
N GLY A 15 -2.73 -5.24 -5.49
CA GLY A 15 -1.95 -5.56 -6.68
C GLY A 15 -0.61 -6.23 -6.37
N PRO A 16 0.25 -6.36 -7.38
CA PRO A 16 1.62 -6.79 -7.20
C PRO A 16 2.38 -5.88 -6.22
N GLU A 17 3.37 -6.43 -5.52
CA GLU A 17 4.16 -5.73 -4.50
C GLU A 17 4.65 -4.34 -4.93
N ALA A 18 5.29 -4.24 -6.11
CA ALA A 18 5.85 -2.99 -6.60
C ALA A 18 4.77 -1.92 -6.86
N GLU A 19 3.66 -2.30 -7.50
CA GLU A 19 2.55 -1.40 -7.80
C GLU A 19 1.82 -0.96 -6.53
N LEU A 20 1.64 -1.88 -5.57
CA LEU A 20 1.04 -1.57 -4.28
C LEU A 20 1.87 -0.56 -3.50
N VAL A 21 3.20 -0.73 -3.45
CA VAL A 21 4.09 0.22 -2.76
C VAL A 21 4.06 1.58 -3.44
N GLU A 22 4.15 1.64 -4.77
CA GLU A 22 4.10 2.92 -5.50
C GLU A 22 2.79 3.67 -5.23
N ALA A 23 1.66 2.98 -5.34
CA ALA A 23 0.35 3.55 -5.06
C ALA A 23 0.22 4.04 -3.60
N THR A 24 0.73 3.25 -2.65
CA THR A 24 0.70 3.58 -1.21
C THR A 24 1.55 4.82 -0.90
N GLN A 25 2.76 4.91 -1.48
CA GLN A 25 3.63 6.06 -1.31
C GLN A 25 3.03 7.31 -1.94
N GLU A 26 2.47 7.20 -3.14
CA GLU A 26 1.78 8.31 -3.80
C GLU A 26 0.60 8.81 -2.96
N HIS A 27 -0.22 7.89 -2.46
CA HIS A 27 -1.33 8.18 -1.56
C HIS A 27 -0.86 8.94 -0.30
N GLY A 28 0.16 8.40 0.40
CA GLY A 28 0.75 9.02 1.59
C GLY A 28 1.24 10.44 1.33
N ARG A 29 1.95 10.66 0.21
CA ARG A 29 2.44 11.98 -0.19
C ARG A 29 1.29 12.96 -0.45
N LYS A 30 0.31 12.55 -1.26
CA LYS A 30 -0.74 13.44 -1.76
C LYS A 30 -1.79 13.81 -0.71
N LEU A 31 -2.18 12.87 0.15
CA LEU A 31 -3.30 13.08 1.08
C LEU A 31 -2.87 13.29 2.53
N HIS A 32 -1.68 12.82 2.90
CA HIS A 32 -1.20 12.87 4.28
C HIS A 32 0.12 13.63 4.44
N ASN A 33 0.73 14.12 3.35
CA ASN A 33 2.05 14.74 3.35
C ASN A 33 3.10 13.85 4.05
N MET A 34 2.96 12.53 3.84
CA MET A 34 3.82 11.49 4.39
C MET A 34 4.66 10.88 3.27
N GLU A 35 5.97 10.74 3.52
CA GLU A 35 6.86 9.93 2.68
C GLU A 35 7.06 8.59 3.36
N LEU A 36 6.67 7.52 2.69
CA LEU A 36 6.84 6.15 3.17
C LEU A 36 8.00 5.49 2.43
N THR A 37 8.85 4.77 3.15
CA THR A 37 9.79 3.84 2.54
C THR A 37 9.06 2.60 2.01
N PHE A 38 9.73 1.83 1.16
CA PHE A 38 9.23 0.54 0.70
C PHE A 38 8.85 -0.39 1.87
N GLN A 39 9.73 -0.46 2.88
CA GLN A 39 9.52 -1.35 4.03
C GLN A 39 8.33 -0.91 4.89
N GLU A 40 8.13 0.40 5.07
CA GLU A 40 6.97 0.93 5.79
C GLU A 40 5.66 0.66 5.05
N ALA A 41 5.65 0.83 3.72
CA ALA A 41 4.49 0.46 2.90
C ALA A 41 4.17 -1.04 3.02
N MET A 42 5.17 -1.90 2.91
CA MET A 42 4.99 -3.35 3.01
C MET A 42 4.65 -3.85 4.41
N ALA A 43 5.06 -3.14 5.46
CA ALA A 43 4.65 -3.46 6.83
C ALA A 43 3.14 -3.30 7.06
N MET A 44 2.47 -2.47 6.24
CA MET A 44 1.02 -2.26 6.29
C MET A 44 0.25 -3.19 5.33
N ALA A 45 0.93 -3.77 4.34
CA ALA A 45 0.34 -4.63 3.34
C ALA A 45 0.03 -6.02 3.90
N LYS A 46 -1.03 -6.66 3.37
CA LYS A 46 -1.41 -8.03 3.68
C LYS A 46 -1.39 -8.86 2.40
N PRO A 47 -0.82 -10.09 2.41
CA PRO A 47 -0.88 -10.96 1.25
C PRO A 47 -2.35 -11.30 0.92
N VAL A 48 -2.65 -11.40 -0.37
CA VAL A 48 -3.89 -11.97 -0.88
C VAL A 48 -3.55 -13.39 -1.30
N GLU A 49 -4.07 -14.37 -0.56
CA GLU A 49 -3.98 -15.77 -0.96
C GLU A 49 -4.95 -15.97 -2.13
N ASP A 50 -4.41 -16.41 -3.28
CA ASP A 50 -5.23 -16.93 -4.37
C ASP A 50 -5.83 -18.27 -3.88
N GLU A 51 -7.16 -18.35 -3.71
CA GLU A 51 -7.88 -19.59 -3.37
C GLU A 51 -7.79 -20.66 -4.48
#